data_AF-A0A978UYI4-F1
#
_entry.id   AF-A0A978UYI4-F1
#
_cell.length_a   1.000
_cell.length_b   1.000
_cell.length_c   1.000
_cell.angle_alpha   90.00
_cell.angle_beta   90.00
_cell.angle_gamma   90.00
#
_symmetry.space_group_name_H-M   'P 1'
#
loop_
_entity.id
_entity.type
_entity.pdbx_description
1 polymer ?
#
loop_
_entity_poly.entity_id
_entity_poly.type
_entity_poly.pdbx_seq_one_letter_code
_entity_poly.pdbx_strand_id
1 'polypeptide(L)'
;MAGTDKVNPKTFSILTLVAAAAIWLVFAGFVMMSDVASAERVLKDKQPENVVDEEVKEGFFIRVIHFFWQGGKSAYQHVWPEMEFGWKIVVGSIVGFFGAALGSVGGVGGGGIFVPMLTLIVGFDPKSSTAISKCMIMGAAGSTVYYNLRLRHPTLDMPLIDYDLALLFQPMLMLGISIGVAFNVMFADWMVTVLLIILFLGTSAKALLKGIDTWKKETIMKREAEKQLESESKPGDGSEGEYKPLPSGPSASNDEVSYFTTNSIQAPMVRNIYWKEMAMLMYVWMAFLVVQIVKTYTETCSVEFWILNSLQVPIAVSVTLFEAICLYKGTRVIASKGKEITNWKLHQIFMYCSCGIIAGMVGGLLGLGGGFILGPLFLELGIPPQVASATSTFSMVFSSSMSVVQYHLLNRFPVPYASYFTLVATIAALAGQHVVRKIIAVLGRASIIIFILALTIFVSAISLGGVGIANMVEKMENQEYMGFENFCHQS
;
A
#
# COMPACT_ATOMS: atom_id res chain seq x y z
N MET A 1 -56.32 -9.17 -18.01
CA MET A 1 -55.46 -9.75 -16.94
C MET A 1 -54.19 -8.93 -16.87
N ALA A 2 -54.14 -7.98 -15.93
CA ALA A 2 -52.94 -7.18 -15.68
C ALA A 2 -52.04 -7.95 -14.72
N GLY A 3 -50.87 -8.39 -15.19
CA GLY A 3 -49.83 -9.00 -14.38
C GLY A 3 -49.07 -7.89 -13.64
N THR A 4 -49.25 -7.83 -12.32
CA THR A 4 -48.42 -7.01 -11.44
C THR A 4 -47.12 -7.77 -11.20
N ASP A 5 -46.02 -7.28 -11.78
CA ASP A 5 -44.67 -7.76 -11.49
C ASP A 5 -44.36 -7.49 -10.01
N LYS A 6 -44.39 -8.56 -9.21
CA LYS A 6 -43.91 -8.53 -7.83
C LYS A 6 -42.40 -8.28 -7.83
N VAL A 7 -42.01 -7.02 -7.63
CA VAL A 7 -40.63 -6.64 -7.35
C VAL A 7 -40.10 -7.48 -6.20
N ASN A 8 -39.03 -8.23 -6.45
CA ASN A 8 -38.41 -9.12 -5.48
C ASN A 8 -38.03 -8.33 -4.21
N PRO A 9 -38.47 -8.74 -3.00
CA PRO A 9 -38.24 -7.99 -1.76
C PRO A 9 -36.76 -7.74 -1.45
N LYS A 10 -35.86 -8.61 -1.95
CA LYS A 10 -34.41 -8.43 -1.85
C LYS A 10 -33.89 -7.26 -2.69
N THR A 11 -34.46 -7.03 -3.87
CA THR A 11 -34.07 -5.92 -4.76
C THR A 11 -34.56 -4.57 -4.20
N PHE A 12 -35.73 -4.55 -3.59
CA PHE A 12 -36.29 -3.36 -2.93
C PHE A 12 -35.48 -2.95 -1.69
N SER A 13 -35.02 -3.93 -0.89
CA SER A 13 -34.13 -3.69 0.27
C SER A 13 -32.74 -3.17 -0.15
N ILE A 14 -32.22 -3.60 -1.30
CA ILE A 14 -30.94 -3.12 -1.83
C ILE A 14 -31.06 -1.69 -2.38
N LEU A 15 -32.14 -1.38 -3.11
CA LEU A 15 -32.37 -0.04 -3.64
C LEU A 15 -32.53 0.99 -2.52
N THR A 16 -33.20 0.60 -1.42
CA THR A 16 -33.34 1.44 -0.21
C THR A 16 -32.02 1.59 0.56
N LEU A 17 -31.14 0.58 0.56
CA LEU A 17 -29.80 0.68 1.16
C LEU A 17 -28.81 1.51 0.32
N VAL A 18 -28.88 1.40 -1.01
CA VAL A 18 -28.12 2.26 -1.94
C VAL A 18 -28.57 3.71 -1.80
N ALA A 19 -29.89 3.93 -1.71
CA ALA A 19 -30.44 5.24 -1.42
C ALA A 19 -30.01 5.74 -0.04
N ALA A 20 -30.06 4.91 1.01
CA ALA A 20 -29.64 5.29 2.36
C ALA A 20 -28.15 5.61 2.45
N ALA A 21 -27.28 4.82 1.81
CA ALA A 21 -25.85 5.09 1.76
C ALA A 21 -25.53 6.34 0.92
N ALA A 22 -26.22 6.55 -0.20
CA ALA A 22 -26.10 7.77 -0.99
C ALA A 22 -26.59 8.99 -0.20
N ILE A 23 -27.71 8.89 0.52
CA ILE A 23 -28.24 9.94 1.40
C ILE A 23 -27.26 10.21 2.55
N TRP A 24 -26.66 9.18 3.14
CA TRP A 24 -25.68 9.35 4.21
C TRP A 24 -24.39 9.98 3.72
N LEU A 25 -23.94 9.68 2.49
CA LEU A 25 -22.77 10.30 1.87
C LEU A 25 -23.05 11.73 1.43
N VAL A 26 -24.24 12.02 0.91
CA VAL A 26 -24.69 13.39 0.63
C VAL A 26 -24.82 14.17 1.93
N PHE A 27 -25.34 13.56 3.00
CA PHE A 27 -25.46 14.17 4.32
C PHE A 27 -24.08 14.41 4.96
N ALA A 28 -23.16 13.45 4.91
CA ALA A 28 -21.78 13.62 5.37
C ALA A 28 -21.03 14.68 4.56
N GLY A 29 -21.26 14.74 3.24
CA GLY A 29 -20.76 15.80 2.37
C GLY A 29 -21.35 17.17 2.70
N PHE A 30 -22.64 17.23 3.04
CA PHE A 30 -23.32 18.45 3.47
C PHE A 30 -22.83 18.92 4.84
N VAL A 31 -22.62 17.99 5.78
CA VAL A 31 -22.05 18.26 7.12
C VAL A 31 -20.63 18.79 6.99
N MET A 32 -19.78 18.15 6.18
CA MET A 32 -18.44 18.64 5.88
C MET A 32 -18.47 20.02 5.19
N MET A 33 -19.37 20.25 4.22
CA MET A 33 -19.54 21.56 3.60
C MET A 33 -20.03 22.62 4.58
N SER A 34 -20.93 22.28 5.52
CA SER A 34 -21.40 23.22 6.55
C SER A 34 -20.34 23.51 7.59
N ASP A 35 -19.52 22.53 7.97
CA ASP A 35 -18.42 22.71 8.91
C ASP A 35 -17.32 23.59 8.30
N VAL A 36 -17.02 23.39 7.01
CA VAL A 36 -16.07 24.24 6.26
C VAL A 36 -16.61 25.64 6.02
N ALA A 37 -17.89 25.79 5.64
CA ALA A 37 -18.52 27.11 5.48
C ALA A 37 -18.67 27.86 6.82
N SER A 38 -18.85 27.14 7.92
CA SER A 38 -18.85 27.69 9.27
C SER A 38 -17.45 28.14 9.68
N ALA A 39 -16.41 27.35 9.38
CA ALA A 39 -15.02 27.73 9.60
C ALA A 39 -14.62 28.98 8.78
N GLU A 40 -15.10 29.09 7.53
CA GLU A 40 -14.87 30.25 6.67
C GLU A 40 -15.56 31.53 7.21
N ARG A 41 -16.79 31.42 7.74
CA ARG A 41 -17.47 32.56 8.41
C ARG A 41 -16.78 32.99 9.69
N VAL A 42 -16.30 32.05 10.51
CA VAL A 42 -15.57 32.34 11.76
C VAL A 42 -14.23 33.03 11.50
N LEU A 43 -13.57 32.72 10.40
CA LEU A 43 -12.32 33.40 10.00
C LEU A 43 -12.57 34.80 9.41
N LYS A 44 -13.70 35.01 8.73
CA LYS A 44 -14.05 36.32 8.15
C LYS A 44 -14.48 37.34 9.20
N ASP A 45 -14.95 36.89 10.36
CA ASP A 45 -15.40 37.75 11.47
C ASP A 45 -14.28 38.14 12.45
N LYS A 46 -13.06 37.59 12.29
CA LYS A 46 -11.91 37.84 13.19
C LYS A 46 -10.77 38.60 12.50
N GLN A 47 -10.94 39.92 12.33
CA GLN A 47 -9.85 40.91 12.31
C GLN A 47 -10.40 42.29 12.75
N PRO A 48 -9.63 43.10 13.50
CA PRO A 48 -9.50 43.03 14.94
C PRO A 48 -10.28 44.18 15.63
N GLU A 49 -11.11 43.86 16.63
CA GLU A 49 -11.55 44.85 17.61
C GLU A 49 -10.94 44.51 18.97
N ASN A 50 -10.30 45.51 19.56
CA ASN A 50 -9.68 45.49 20.87
C ASN A 50 -10.69 45.07 21.92
N VAL A 51 -10.46 43.97 22.63
CA VAL A 51 -11.17 43.69 23.88
C VAL A 51 -10.15 43.29 24.95
N VAL A 52 -10.25 44.07 26.01
CA VAL A 52 -9.48 44.10 27.26
C VAL A 52 -9.61 42.79 28.04
N ASP A 53 -8.55 42.52 28.80
CA ASP A 53 -8.35 41.43 29.77
C ASP A 53 -9.62 40.88 30.44
N GLU A 54 -9.78 39.56 30.36
CA GLU A 54 -10.31 38.78 31.48
C GLU A 54 -9.45 37.52 31.68
N GLU A 55 -8.94 37.40 32.89
CA GLU A 55 -7.86 36.50 33.28
C GLU A 55 -8.41 35.17 33.85
N VAL A 56 -7.67 34.08 33.57
CA VAL A 56 -7.55 32.85 34.38
C VAL A 56 -8.56 31.70 34.13
N LYS A 57 -8.32 30.92 33.06
CA LYS A 57 -8.12 29.44 33.07
C LYS A 57 -8.07 28.86 31.63
N GLU A 58 -7.03 29.16 30.86
CA GLU A 58 -6.79 28.47 29.58
C GLU A 58 -5.41 27.81 29.59
N GLY A 59 -5.40 26.61 30.19
CA GLY A 59 -4.21 25.82 30.44
C GLY A 59 -3.72 25.08 29.21
N PHE A 60 -2.39 24.98 29.08
CA PHE A 60 -1.56 24.10 28.22
C PHE A 60 -2.02 23.88 26.77
N PHE A 61 -3.22 23.39 26.52
CA PHE A 61 -3.83 23.14 25.21
C PHE A 61 -3.81 24.35 24.28
N ILE A 62 -4.18 25.56 24.74
CA ILE A 62 -4.09 26.75 23.87
C ILE A 62 -2.63 27.14 23.60
N ARG A 63 -1.74 26.96 24.59
CA ARG A 63 -0.30 27.19 24.40
C ARG A 63 0.31 26.18 23.41
N VAL A 64 -0.16 24.94 23.45
CA VAL A 64 0.19 23.85 22.52
C VAL A 64 -0.38 24.13 21.12
N ILE A 65 -1.63 24.56 21.02
CA ILE A 65 -2.26 24.97 19.74
C ILE A 65 -1.52 26.17 19.15
N HIS A 66 -1.20 27.19 19.94
CA HIS A 66 -0.45 28.37 19.47
C HIS A 66 1.01 28.04 19.12
N PHE A 67 1.61 27.06 19.81
CA PHE A 67 2.94 26.52 19.46
C PHE A 67 2.89 25.77 18.11
N PHE A 68 1.84 24.99 17.86
CA PHE A 68 1.67 24.24 16.61
C PHE A 68 1.08 25.06 15.45
N TRP A 69 0.39 26.18 15.72
CA TRP A 69 -0.35 26.99 14.76
C TRP A 69 0.05 28.47 14.86
N GLN A 70 1.25 28.82 14.36
CA GLN A 70 1.60 30.21 14.11
C GLN A 70 1.21 30.57 12.68
N GLY A 71 0.05 31.23 12.52
CA GLY A 71 -0.38 31.75 11.23
C GLY A 71 0.65 32.72 10.65
N GLY A 72 1.12 32.47 9.42
CA GLY A 72 1.92 33.41 8.64
C GLY A 72 3.37 33.01 8.33
N LYS A 73 3.90 31.90 8.87
CA LYS A 73 5.23 31.40 8.47
C LYS A 73 5.09 30.07 7.71
N SER A 74 5.17 30.12 6.38
CA SER A 74 5.37 28.90 5.57
C SER A 74 6.81 28.44 5.77
N ALA A 75 7.01 27.29 6.41
CA ALA A 75 8.35 26.73 6.66
C ALA A 75 8.95 26.02 5.42
N TYR A 76 8.17 25.79 4.37
CA TYR A 76 8.59 24.95 3.25
C TYR A 76 9.08 25.81 2.07
N GLN A 77 10.36 26.14 2.08
CA GLN A 77 11.07 26.73 0.94
C GLN A 77 12.32 25.89 0.68
N HIS A 78 12.12 24.66 0.16
CA HIS A 78 13.25 23.76 -0.10
C HIS A 78 13.77 23.96 -1.54
N VAL A 79 14.98 24.53 -1.65
CA VAL A 79 15.74 24.59 -2.91
C VAL A 79 16.63 23.35 -2.95
N TRP A 80 16.34 22.43 -3.88
CA TRP A 80 17.14 21.23 -4.03
C TRP A 80 18.45 21.55 -4.77
N PRO A 81 19.61 21.11 -4.27
CA PRO A 81 20.85 21.25 -5.01
C PRO A 81 20.80 20.41 -6.29
N GLU A 82 21.55 20.82 -7.31
CA GLU A 82 21.73 20.02 -8.52
C GLU A 82 22.32 18.64 -8.18
N MET A 83 22.08 17.66 -9.05
CA MET A 83 22.57 16.31 -8.83
C MET A 83 24.08 16.23 -9.03
N GLU A 84 24.83 16.12 -7.94
CA GLU A 84 26.25 15.80 -7.96
C GLU A 84 26.48 14.35 -7.54
N PHE A 85 27.22 13.59 -8.38
CA PHE A 85 27.59 12.21 -8.08
C PHE A 85 28.64 12.13 -6.97
N GLY A 86 28.19 12.22 -5.72
CA GLY A 86 29.00 12.03 -4.52
C GLY A 86 28.88 10.64 -3.90
N TRP A 87 29.68 10.39 -2.85
CA TRP A 87 29.66 9.13 -2.10
C TRP A 87 28.29 8.82 -1.50
N LYS A 88 27.52 9.85 -1.10
CA LYS A 88 26.15 9.72 -0.57
C LYS A 88 25.22 9.02 -1.57
N ILE A 89 25.25 9.43 -2.84
CA ILE A 89 24.43 8.82 -3.90
C ILE A 89 24.87 7.37 -4.14
N VAL A 90 26.18 7.09 -4.12
CA VAL A 90 26.70 5.73 -4.30
C VAL A 90 26.24 4.80 -3.17
N VAL A 91 26.44 5.19 -1.91
CA VAL A 91 26.01 4.42 -0.75
C VAL A 91 24.48 4.27 -0.73
N GLY A 92 23.76 5.36 -1.00
CA GLY A 92 22.30 5.34 -1.14
C GLY A 92 21.83 4.40 -2.24
N SER A 93 22.54 4.32 -3.36
CA SER A 93 22.23 3.39 -4.47
C SER A 93 22.43 1.94 -4.05
N ILE A 94 23.50 1.63 -3.31
CA ILE A 94 23.75 0.27 -2.80
C ILE A 94 22.67 -0.15 -1.80
N VAL A 95 22.38 0.70 -0.82
CA VAL A 95 21.34 0.42 0.19
C VAL A 95 19.96 0.33 -0.47
N GLY A 96 19.65 1.25 -1.39
CA GLY A 96 18.43 1.25 -2.19
C GLY A 96 18.32 -0.01 -3.06
N PHE A 97 19.42 -0.47 -3.65
CA PHE A 97 19.45 -1.70 -4.43
C PHE A 97 19.07 -2.91 -3.57
N PHE A 98 19.72 -3.11 -2.42
CA PHE A 98 19.36 -4.22 -1.53
C PHE A 98 17.94 -4.09 -0.98
N GLY A 99 17.51 -2.86 -0.64
CA GLY A 99 16.14 -2.62 -0.18
C GLY A 99 15.08 -2.96 -1.22
N ALA A 100 15.30 -2.60 -2.49
CA ALA A 100 14.43 -2.95 -3.60
C ALA A 100 14.45 -4.46 -3.91
N ALA A 101 15.64 -5.07 -3.92
CA ALA A 101 15.82 -6.48 -4.20
C ALA A 101 15.10 -7.36 -3.17
N LEU A 102 15.26 -7.08 -1.88
CA LEU A 102 14.61 -7.83 -0.80
C LEU A 102 13.12 -7.48 -0.67
N GLY A 103 12.78 -6.19 -0.77
CA GLY A 103 11.41 -5.70 -0.63
C GLY A 103 10.47 -6.14 -1.75
N SER A 104 10.99 -6.30 -2.98
CA SER A 104 10.21 -6.78 -4.12
C SER A 104 9.72 -8.22 -3.93
N VAL A 105 10.51 -9.10 -3.29
CA VAL A 105 10.18 -10.53 -3.15
C VAL A 105 9.07 -10.74 -2.12
N GLY A 106 9.05 -9.91 -1.10
CA GLY A 106 8.01 -9.92 -0.09
C GLY A 106 6.75 -9.14 -0.45
N GLY A 107 6.70 -8.51 -1.62
CA GLY A 107 5.54 -7.75 -2.10
C GLY A 107 5.30 -6.43 -1.36
N VAL A 108 6.36 -5.90 -0.75
CA VAL A 108 6.38 -4.67 0.06
C VAL A 108 7.09 -3.52 -0.68
N GLY A 109 7.81 -3.80 -1.78
CA GLY A 109 8.34 -2.79 -2.70
C GLY A 109 9.52 -1.97 -2.17
N GLY A 110 10.10 -2.33 -1.03
CA GLY A 110 11.32 -1.70 -0.48
C GLY A 110 11.11 -0.37 0.24
N GLY A 111 9.86 0.13 0.31
CA GLY A 111 9.54 1.43 0.91
C GLY A 111 9.99 1.60 2.36
N GLY A 112 10.07 0.50 3.12
CA GLY A 112 10.61 0.49 4.47
C GLY A 112 12.03 1.04 4.56
N ILE A 113 12.87 0.76 3.56
CA ILE A 113 14.28 1.15 3.51
C ILE A 113 14.48 2.48 2.76
N PHE A 114 13.68 2.75 1.73
CA PHE A 114 13.90 3.92 0.87
C PHE A 114 13.78 5.23 1.62
N VAL A 115 12.74 5.40 2.45
CA VAL A 115 12.55 6.64 3.21
C VAL A 115 13.73 6.91 4.16
N PRO A 116 14.16 5.97 5.04
CA PRO A 116 15.37 6.16 5.83
C PRO A 116 16.62 6.36 4.98
N MET A 117 16.81 5.60 3.89
CA MET A 117 17.99 5.78 3.04
C MET A 117 18.08 7.20 2.47
N LEU A 118 16.97 7.73 1.95
CA LEU A 118 16.91 9.07 1.36
C LEU A 118 17.09 10.17 2.42
N THR A 119 16.49 10.01 3.59
CA THR A 119 16.61 10.98 4.67
C THR A 119 17.98 10.96 5.33
N LEU A 120 18.55 9.77 5.59
CA LEU A 120 19.75 9.62 6.41
C LEU A 120 21.05 9.68 5.61
N ILE A 121 21.08 9.04 4.44
CA ILE A 121 22.30 8.91 3.65
C ILE A 121 22.38 10.06 2.65
N VAL A 122 21.30 10.28 1.91
CA VAL A 122 21.27 11.34 0.89
C VAL A 122 21.06 12.71 1.54
N GLY A 123 20.24 12.79 2.58
CA GLY A 123 20.00 14.01 3.35
C GLY A 123 18.78 14.80 2.88
N PHE A 124 17.80 14.15 2.24
CA PHE A 124 16.54 14.79 1.90
C PHE A 124 15.65 14.96 3.12
N ASP A 125 14.79 15.98 3.13
CA ASP A 125 13.76 16.13 4.15
C ASP A 125 12.80 14.92 4.13
N PRO A 126 12.13 14.60 5.26
CA PRO A 126 11.22 13.46 5.32
C PRO A 126 10.10 13.52 4.27
N LYS A 127 9.55 14.71 3.99
CA LYS A 127 8.47 14.89 2.99
C LYS A 127 8.96 14.58 1.58
N SER A 128 10.06 15.18 1.11
CA SER A 128 10.64 14.83 -0.19
C SER A 128 11.13 13.38 -0.25
N SER A 129 11.67 12.83 0.84
CA SER A 129 12.06 11.42 0.94
C SER A 129 10.86 10.49 0.74
N THR A 130 9.70 10.80 1.34
CA THR A 130 8.47 10.03 1.12
C THR A 130 8.02 10.09 -0.34
N ALA A 131 8.14 11.23 -1.00
CA ALA A 131 7.77 11.41 -2.40
C ALA A 131 8.72 10.68 -3.38
N ILE A 132 10.05 10.79 -3.19
CA ILE A 132 11.04 10.05 -3.98
C ILE A 132 10.87 8.53 -3.77
N SER A 133 10.62 8.09 -2.53
CA SER A 133 10.34 6.67 -2.23
C SER A 133 9.18 6.12 -3.07
N LYS A 134 8.12 6.91 -3.31
CA LYS A 134 7.01 6.49 -4.19
C LYS A 134 7.46 6.23 -5.63
N CYS A 135 8.36 7.06 -6.14
CA CYS A 135 8.94 6.88 -7.48
C CYS A 135 9.75 5.58 -7.54
N MET A 136 10.55 5.29 -6.51
CA MET A 136 11.34 4.07 -6.41
C MET A 136 10.45 2.82 -6.31
N ILE A 137 9.44 2.86 -5.45
CA ILE A 137 8.45 1.79 -5.27
C ILE A 137 7.72 1.51 -6.58
N MET A 138 7.33 2.54 -7.33
CA MET A 138 6.65 2.38 -8.61
C MET A 138 7.49 1.57 -9.60
N GLY A 139 8.79 1.89 -9.73
CA GLY A 139 9.71 1.14 -10.61
C GLY A 139 9.97 -0.30 -10.14
N ALA A 140 10.21 -0.48 -8.83
CA ALA A 140 10.42 -1.79 -8.23
C ALA A 140 9.18 -2.69 -8.33
N ALA A 141 7.99 -2.14 -8.07
CA ALA A 141 6.73 -2.86 -8.18
C ALA A 141 6.40 -3.17 -9.65
N GLY A 142 6.62 -2.22 -10.57
CA GLY A 142 6.35 -2.41 -12.01
C GLY A 142 7.16 -3.54 -12.61
N SER A 143 8.46 -3.57 -12.32
CA SER A 143 9.34 -4.67 -12.75
C SER A 143 9.00 -6.01 -12.11
N THR A 144 8.58 -6.01 -10.85
CA THR A 144 8.14 -7.22 -10.14
C THR A 144 6.83 -7.76 -10.70
N VAL A 145 5.86 -6.89 -11.01
CA VAL A 145 4.62 -7.26 -11.70
C VAL A 145 4.93 -7.83 -13.07
N TYR A 146 5.83 -7.20 -13.84
CA TYR A 146 6.26 -7.72 -15.13
C TYR A 146 6.79 -9.16 -15.04
N TYR A 147 7.57 -9.45 -14.00
CA TYR A 147 8.02 -10.81 -13.74
C TYR A 147 6.86 -11.73 -13.34
N ASN A 148 6.03 -11.32 -12.38
CA ASN A 148 4.93 -12.13 -11.85
C ASN A 148 3.84 -12.42 -12.88
N LEU A 149 3.64 -11.55 -13.88
CA LEU A 149 2.74 -11.77 -15.01
C LEU A 149 3.17 -12.96 -15.88
N ARG A 150 4.44 -13.37 -15.82
CA ARG A 150 4.95 -14.56 -16.53
C ARG A 150 4.81 -15.84 -15.69
N LEU A 151 4.32 -15.75 -14.46
CA LEU A 151 4.18 -16.88 -13.54
C LEU A 151 2.71 -17.28 -13.36
N ARG A 152 2.50 -18.58 -13.12
CA ARG A 152 1.19 -19.16 -12.80
C ARG A 152 1.12 -19.64 -11.36
N HIS A 153 -0.10 -19.82 -10.88
CA HIS A 153 -0.36 -20.31 -9.54
C HIS A 153 0.19 -21.74 -9.36
N PRO A 154 0.82 -22.09 -8.22
CA PRO A 154 1.45 -23.40 -8.03
C PRO A 154 0.49 -24.59 -8.04
N THR A 155 -0.77 -24.39 -7.63
CA THR A 155 -1.74 -25.48 -7.43
C THR A 155 -3.06 -25.33 -8.19
N LEU A 156 -3.32 -24.19 -8.84
CA LEU A 156 -4.59 -23.87 -9.51
C LEU A 156 -4.28 -23.38 -10.93
N ASP A 157 -5.12 -23.67 -11.92
CA ASP A 157 -4.92 -23.15 -13.29
C ASP A 157 -5.40 -21.69 -13.40
N MET A 158 -4.66 -20.79 -12.75
CA MET A 158 -4.94 -19.36 -12.69
C MET A 158 -3.64 -18.54 -12.67
N PRO A 159 -3.68 -17.24 -13.02
CA PRO A 159 -2.53 -16.35 -12.85
C PRO A 159 -2.09 -16.28 -11.40
N LEU A 160 -0.80 -15.96 -11.19
CA LEU A 160 -0.27 -15.74 -9.85
C LEU A 160 -0.89 -14.50 -9.17
N ILE A 161 -1.31 -13.50 -9.95
CA ILE A 161 -1.98 -12.28 -9.48
C ILE A 161 -3.49 -12.55 -9.42
N ASP A 162 -4.08 -12.33 -8.25
CA ASP A 162 -5.53 -12.39 -8.05
C ASP A 162 -6.17 -11.03 -8.36
N TYR A 163 -6.70 -10.89 -9.58
CA TYR A 163 -7.28 -9.65 -10.07
C TYR A 163 -8.59 -9.26 -9.37
N ASP A 164 -9.39 -10.22 -8.92
CA ASP A 164 -10.65 -9.93 -8.21
C ASP A 164 -10.37 -9.40 -6.80
N LEU A 165 -9.35 -9.97 -6.14
CA LEU A 165 -8.86 -9.41 -4.88
C LEU A 165 -8.28 -8.00 -5.06
N ALA A 166 -7.51 -7.78 -6.13
CA ALA A 166 -6.99 -6.44 -6.44
C ALA A 166 -8.14 -5.44 -6.67
N LEU A 167 -9.16 -5.80 -7.43
CA LEU A 167 -10.34 -4.96 -7.68
C LEU A 167 -11.13 -4.61 -6.42
N LEU A 168 -11.19 -5.54 -5.45
CA LEU A 168 -11.88 -5.30 -4.19
C LEU A 168 -11.19 -4.20 -3.35
N PHE A 169 -9.85 -4.19 -3.31
CA PHE A 169 -9.10 -3.27 -2.46
C PHE A 169 -8.67 -1.98 -3.19
N GLN A 170 -8.40 -2.06 -4.50
CA GLN A 170 -7.74 -0.98 -5.23
C GLN A 170 -8.50 0.37 -5.21
N PRO A 171 -9.82 0.45 -5.44
CA PRO A 171 -10.49 1.75 -5.51
C PRO A 171 -10.48 2.47 -4.14
N MET A 172 -10.73 1.72 -3.06
CA MET A 172 -10.68 2.24 -1.68
C MET A 172 -9.24 2.59 -1.25
N LEU A 173 -8.26 1.81 -1.69
CA LEU A 173 -6.84 2.11 -1.52
C LEU A 173 -6.47 3.44 -2.19
N MET A 174 -6.93 3.69 -3.42
CA MET A 174 -6.67 4.94 -4.14
C MET A 174 -7.31 6.15 -3.47
N LEU A 175 -8.53 6.02 -2.97
CA LEU A 175 -9.18 7.05 -2.16
C LEU A 175 -8.35 7.38 -0.91
N GLY A 176 -7.90 6.34 -0.18
CA GLY A 176 -7.04 6.52 0.98
C GLY A 176 -5.73 7.23 0.64
N ILE A 177 -5.13 6.95 -0.52
CA ILE A 177 -3.87 7.59 -0.95
C ILE A 177 -4.02 9.09 -1.13
N SER A 178 -5.09 9.54 -1.79
CA SER A 178 -5.36 10.97 -1.95
C SER A 178 -5.46 11.69 -0.60
N ILE A 179 -6.12 11.06 0.38
CA ILE A 179 -6.22 11.57 1.75
C ILE A 179 -4.83 11.56 2.43
N GLY A 180 -4.08 10.47 2.28
CA GLY A 180 -2.76 10.31 2.88
C GLY A 180 -1.73 11.31 2.36
N VAL A 181 -1.72 11.61 1.06
CA VAL A 181 -0.84 12.62 0.46
C VAL A 181 -1.22 14.02 0.95
N ALA A 182 -2.52 14.33 1.05
CA ALA A 182 -2.96 15.60 1.64
C ALA A 182 -2.47 15.73 3.10
N PHE A 183 -2.56 14.68 3.90
CA PHE A 183 -2.01 14.67 5.26
C PHE A 183 -0.49 14.77 5.30
N ASN A 184 0.25 14.21 4.34
CA ASN A 184 1.71 14.36 4.27
C ASN A 184 2.13 15.83 4.13
N VAL A 185 1.37 16.58 3.33
CA VAL A 185 1.58 18.02 3.16
C VAL A 185 1.29 18.78 4.45
N MET A 186 0.14 18.51 5.07
CA MET A 186 -0.33 19.25 6.26
C MET A 186 0.48 18.94 7.52
N PHE A 187 0.89 17.69 7.70
CA PHE A 187 1.52 17.22 8.92
C PHE A 187 2.94 17.76 9.07
N ALA A 188 3.32 18.04 10.32
CA ALA A 188 4.69 18.40 10.65
C ALA A 188 5.63 17.19 10.45
N ASP A 189 6.88 17.46 10.05
CA ASP A 189 7.89 16.44 9.77
C ASP A 189 8.08 15.45 10.93
N TRP A 190 8.08 15.98 12.16
CA TRP A 190 8.29 15.18 13.36
C TRP A 190 7.14 14.17 13.55
N MET A 191 5.91 14.55 13.22
CA MET A 191 4.75 13.67 13.36
C MET A 191 4.78 12.55 12.33
N VAL A 192 5.15 12.86 11.07
CA VAL A 192 5.35 11.83 10.03
C VAL A 192 6.44 10.84 10.46
N THR A 193 7.53 11.34 11.04
CA THR A 193 8.65 10.53 11.54
C THR A 193 8.22 9.63 12.70
N VAL A 194 7.47 10.16 13.68
CA VAL A 194 6.90 9.37 14.79
C VAL A 194 5.95 8.28 14.28
N LEU A 195 5.09 8.61 13.32
CA LEU A 195 4.16 7.65 12.71
C LEU A 195 4.91 6.54 11.96
N LEU A 196 6.00 6.85 11.25
CA LEU A 196 6.88 5.87 10.62
C LEU A 196 7.48 4.90 11.65
N ILE A 197 8.02 5.43 12.76
CA ILE A 197 8.63 4.62 13.81
C ILE A 197 7.60 3.67 14.43
N ILE A 198 6.43 4.17 14.82
CA ILE A 198 5.35 3.37 15.41
C ILE A 198 4.94 2.25 14.45
N LEU A 199 4.74 2.59 13.17
CA LEU A 199 4.32 1.62 12.16
C LEU A 199 5.41 0.57 11.93
N PHE A 200 6.67 0.95 11.79
CA PHE A 200 7.76 0.01 11.56
C PHE A 200 7.99 -0.90 12.75
N LEU A 201 7.93 -0.40 13.99
CA LEU A 201 8.03 -1.25 15.17
C LEU A 201 6.88 -2.24 15.24
N GLY A 202 5.64 -1.77 15.05
CA GLY A 202 4.45 -2.62 15.09
C GLY A 202 4.45 -3.69 13.99
N THR A 203 4.76 -3.30 12.75
CA THR A 203 4.78 -4.22 11.61
C THR A 203 5.97 -5.18 11.65
N SER A 204 7.15 -4.74 12.10
CA SER A 204 8.30 -5.61 12.33
C SER A 204 7.99 -6.67 13.39
N ALA A 205 7.43 -6.27 14.54
CA ALA A 205 7.05 -7.21 15.60
C ALA A 205 6.05 -8.24 15.10
N LYS A 206 4.99 -7.79 14.41
CA LYS A 206 3.97 -8.66 13.82
C LYS A 206 4.54 -9.59 12.75
N ALA A 207 5.43 -9.10 11.89
CA ALA A 207 6.09 -9.90 10.86
C ALA A 207 7.02 -10.97 11.47
N LEU A 208 7.77 -10.63 12.53
CA LEU A 208 8.61 -11.60 13.25
C LEU A 208 7.77 -12.72 13.87
N LEU A 209 6.71 -12.37 14.59
CA LEU A 209 5.80 -13.35 15.20
C LEU A 209 5.21 -14.29 14.14
N LYS A 210 4.69 -13.73 13.04
CA LYS A 210 4.14 -14.50 11.93
C LYS A 210 5.19 -15.34 11.21
N GLY A 211 6.43 -14.84 11.10
CA GLY A 211 7.57 -15.57 10.55
C GLY A 211 7.90 -16.81 11.38
N ILE A 212 7.91 -16.67 12.71
CA ILE A 212 8.11 -17.77 13.66
C ILE A 212 6.98 -18.81 13.54
N ASP A 213 5.73 -18.36 13.50
CA ASP A 213 4.57 -19.26 13.36
C ASP A 213 4.61 -20.04 12.03
N THR A 214 4.95 -19.36 10.94
CA THR A 214 5.06 -19.97 9.62
C THR A 214 6.22 -20.96 9.57
N TRP A 215 7.37 -20.61 10.14
CA TRP A 215 8.52 -21.50 10.26
C TRP A 215 8.19 -22.77 11.04
N LYS A 216 7.44 -22.63 12.14
CA LYS A 216 6.99 -23.77 12.95
C LYS A 216 6.08 -24.69 12.14
N LYS A 217 5.11 -24.14 11.39
CA LYS A 217 4.23 -24.91 10.50
C LYS A 217 5.01 -25.63 9.40
N GLU A 218 5.92 -24.94 8.72
CA GLU A 218 6.78 -25.53 7.68
C GLU A 218 7.66 -26.66 8.24
N THR A 219 8.15 -26.50 9.47
CA THR A 219 8.99 -27.52 10.12
C THR A 219 8.18 -28.74 10.53
N ILE A 220 6.94 -28.57 10.97
CA ILE A 220 6.02 -29.69 11.27
C ILE A 220 5.69 -30.44 9.98
N MET A 221 5.30 -29.74 8.91
CA MET A 221 4.98 -30.37 7.63
C MET A 221 6.17 -31.15 7.03
N LYS A 222 7.40 -30.60 7.10
CA LYS A 222 8.60 -31.33 6.66
C LYS A 222 8.83 -32.61 7.47
N ARG A 223 8.67 -32.55 8.79
CA ARG A 223 8.78 -33.74 9.66
C ARG A 223 7.69 -34.76 9.38
N GLU A 224 6.47 -34.34 9.06
CA GLU A 224 5.38 -35.25 8.68
C GLU A 224 5.63 -35.92 7.33
N ALA A 225 6.14 -35.17 6.34
CA ALA A 225 6.55 -35.72 5.05
C ALA A 225 7.70 -36.71 5.17
N GLU A 226 8.73 -36.40 5.98
CA GLU A 226 9.84 -37.32 6.28
C GLU A 226 9.34 -38.61 6.94
N LYS A 227 8.42 -38.52 7.91
CA LYS A 227 7.81 -39.69 8.56
C LYS A 227 6.96 -40.54 7.60
N GLN A 228 6.27 -39.93 6.65
CA GLN A 228 5.50 -40.65 5.63
C GLN A 228 6.41 -41.40 4.65
N LEU A 229 7.49 -40.76 4.20
CA LEU A 229 8.53 -41.39 3.38
C LEU A 229 9.23 -42.55 4.11
N GLU A 230 9.51 -42.40 5.41
CA GLU A 230 10.04 -43.49 6.24
C GLU A 230 9.02 -44.63 6.42
N SER A 231 7.72 -44.33 6.50
CA SER A 231 6.67 -45.36 6.61
C SER A 231 6.45 -46.16 5.33
N GLU A 232 6.63 -45.56 4.14
CA GLU A 232 6.61 -46.26 2.86
C GLU A 232 7.89 -47.10 2.60
N SER A 233 9.01 -46.75 3.24
CA SER A 233 10.28 -47.49 3.08
C SER A 233 10.35 -48.82 3.86
N LYS A 234 9.35 -49.13 4.69
CA LYS A 234 9.24 -50.43 5.38
C LYS A 234 8.40 -51.39 4.52
N PRO A 235 8.90 -52.59 4.17
CA PRO A 235 8.11 -53.54 3.39
C PRO A 235 7.07 -54.20 4.31
N GLY A 236 5.78 -53.99 4.04
CA GLY A 236 4.73 -54.77 4.72
C GLY A 236 3.33 -54.19 4.72
N ASP A 237 2.53 -54.72 3.81
CA ASP A 237 1.07 -54.92 3.83
C ASP A 237 0.13 -53.76 3.43
N GLY A 238 -0.76 -54.09 2.50
CA GLY A 238 -1.52 -53.14 1.69
C GLY A 238 -2.78 -52.60 2.34
N SER A 239 -3.13 -51.37 1.98
CA SER A 239 -4.52 -50.96 1.74
C SER A 239 -4.55 -49.61 1.02
N GLU A 240 -5.42 -49.55 0.02
CA GLU A 240 -5.56 -48.50 -0.98
C GLU A 240 -5.95 -47.14 -0.37
N GLY A 241 -5.28 -46.09 -0.84
CA GLY A 241 -5.63 -44.70 -0.61
C GLY A 241 -4.89 -43.83 -1.63
N GLU A 242 -5.43 -43.77 -2.85
CA GLU A 242 -4.87 -43.01 -3.96
C GLU A 242 -4.90 -41.50 -3.65
N TYR A 243 -3.79 -40.94 -3.15
CA TYR A 243 -3.54 -39.51 -3.08
C TYR A 243 -2.49 -39.13 -4.13
N LYS A 244 -2.86 -38.25 -5.08
CA LYS A 244 -1.92 -37.72 -6.09
C LYS A 244 -0.81 -36.92 -5.39
N PRO A 245 0.46 -37.30 -5.51
CA PRO A 245 1.57 -36.54 -4.92
C PRO A 245 1.75 -35.20 -5.66
N LEU A 246 2.00 -34.13 -4.89
CA LEU A 246 2.62 -32.90 -5.39
C LEU A 246 4.12 -33.19 -5.63
N PRO A 247 4.70 -32.85 -6.79
CA PRO A 247 6.09 -33.16 -7.06
C PRO A 247 7.01 -32.21 -6.27
N SER A 248 7.85 -32.76 -5.39
CA SER A 248 8.92 -32.04 -4.71
C SER A 248 10.09 -32.98 -4.37
N GLY A 249 11.13 -32.99 -5.21
CA GLY A 249 12.52 -33.41 -4.89
C GLY A 249 12.92 -34.87 -5.19
N PRO A 250 14.21 -35.16 -5.53
CA PRO A 250 14.53 -35.95 -6.71
C PRO A 250 15.17 -37.33 -6.44
N SER A 251 14.83 -38.30 -7.29
CA SER A 251 15.68 -39.45 -7.63
C SER A 251 15.42 -39.88 -9.08
N ALA A 252 15.73 -39.01 -10.03
CA ALA A 252 15.89 -39.39 -11.45
C ALA A 252 16.65 -38.29 -12.23
N SER A 253 17.82 -38.66 -12.78
CA SER A 253 18.58 -38.02 -13.88
C SER A 253 18.52 -36.49 -14.03
N ASN A 254 19.65 -35.85 -13.70
CA ASN A 254 19.83 -34.41 -13.52
C ASN A 254 19.82 -33.50 -14.76
N ASP A 255 19.68 -33.99 -16.00
CA ASP A 255 19.83 -33.11 -17.18
C ASP A 255 18.52 -32.82 -17.94
N GLU A 256 17.47 -33.64 -17.83
CA GLU A 256 16.24 -33.45 -18.61
C GLU A 256 15.09 -32.76 -17.82
N VAL A 257 15.08 -32.88 -16.49
CA VAL A 257 13.99 -32.36 -15.64
C VAL A 257 14.07 -30.83 -15.44
N SER A 258 15.28 -30.26 -15.42
CA SER A 258 15.45 -28.80 -15.22
C SER A 258 14.95 -27.98 -16.42
N TYR A 259 14.98 -28.54 -17.63
CA TYR A 259 14.48 -27.88 -18.83
C TYR A 259 12.94 -27.99 -18.96
N PHE A 260 12.33 -29.07 -18.45
CA PHE A 260 10.89 -29.30 -18.57
C PHE A 260 10.05 -28.56 -17.49
N THR A 261 10.51 -28.50 -16.24
CA THR A 261 9.76 -27.81 -15.16
C THR A 261 9.81 -26.28 -15.28
N THR A 262 10.85 -25.73 -15.90
CA THR A 262 10.99 -24.28 -16.11
C THR A 262 10.03 -23.77 -17.21
N ASN A 263 9.78 -24.59 -18.23
CA ASN A 263 8.90 -24.22 -19.35
C ASN A 263 7.40 -24.39 -19.04
N SER A 264 7.01 -25.22 -18.07
CA SER A 264 5.59 -25.46 -17.74
C SER A 264 4.95 -24.40 -16.83
N ILE A 265 5.75 -23.60 -16.12
CA ILE A 265 5.27 -22.49 -15.27
C ILE A 265 5.20 -21.16 -16.04
N GLN A 266 5.97 -21.04 -17.13
CA GLN A 266 6.11 -19.81 -17.89
C GLN A 266 5.14 -19.77 -19.08
N ALA A 267 3.93 -19.27 -18.82
CA ALA A 267 2.92 -19.08 -19.87
C ALA A 267 3.14 -17.76 -20.65
N PRO A 268 2.68 -17.66 -21.92
CA PRO A 268 2.70 -16.39 -22.64
C PRO A 268 1.91 -15.33 -21.86
N MET A 269 2.53 -14.15 -21.65
CA MET A 269 2.03 -13.05 -20.80
C MET A 269 0.57 -12.69 -21.10
N VAL A 270 0.18 -12.70 -22.37
CA VAL A 270 -1.17 -12.32 -22.83
C VAL A 270 -2.26 -13.28 -22.31
N ARG A 271 -1.93 -14.54 -22.04
CA ARG A 271 -2.86 -15.54 -21.50
C ARG A 271 -3.07 -15.41 -19.98
N ASN A 272 -2.17 -14.68 -19.30
CA ASN A 272 -2.21 -14.49 -17.86
C ASN A 272 -2.89 -13.17 -17.45
N ILE A 273 -3.17 -12.30 -18.43
CA ILE A 273 -3.81 -11.00 -18.20
C ILE A 273 -5.32 -11.15 -18.33
N TYR A 274 -6.02 -10.84 -17.24
CA TYR A 274 -7.48 -10.77 -17.22
C TYR A 274 -7.90 -9.35 -17.64
N TRP A 275 -8.11 -9.18 -18.95
CA TRP A 275 -8.29 -7.87 -19.59
C TRP A 275 -9.49 -7.08 -19.07
N LYS A 276 -10.58 -7.75 -18.71
CA LYS A 276 -11.79 -7.10 -18.18
C LYS A 276 -11.50 -6.45 -16.82
N GLU A 277 -10.86 -7.19 -15.93
CA GLU A 277 -10.50 -6.77 -14.58
C GLU A 277 -9.41 -5.69 -14.63
N MET A 278 -8.41 -5.88 -15.48
CA MET A 278 -7.37 -4.89 -15.74
C MET A 278 -7.96 -3.58 -16.30
N ALA A 279 -8.93 -3.65 -17.20
CA ALA A 279 -9.60 -2.48 -17.75
C ALA A 279 -10.40 -1.71 -16.68
N MET A 280 -11.06 -2.41 -15.74
CA MET A 280 -11.75 -1.77 -14.61
C MET A 280 -10.76 -1.04 -13.68
N LEU A 281 -9.61 -1.66 -13.38
CA LEU A 281 -8.57 -1.03 -12.57
C LEU A 281 -7.98 0.20 -13.26
N MET A 282 -7.67 0.09 -14.56
CA MET A 282 -7.20 1.20 -15.37
C MET A 282 -8.24 2.32 -15.45
N TYR A 283 -9.54 2.00 -15.56
CA TYR A 283 -10.61 2.99 -15.56
C TYR A 283 -10.65 3.78 -14.25
N VAL A 284 -10.64 3.11 -13.09
CA VAL A 284 -10.60 3.79 -11.79
C VAL A 284 -9.36 4.66 -11.67
N TRP A 285 -8.22 4.14 -12.09
CA TRP A 285 -6.95 4.88 -12.03
C TRP A 285 -6.96 6.13 -12.91
N MET A 286 -7.44 6.02 -14.15
CA MET A 286 -7.58 7.13 -15.08
C MET A 286 -8.59 8.16 -14.59
N ALA A 287 -9.73 7.72 -14.05
CA ALA A 287 -10.74 8.63 -13.50
C ALA A 287 -10.16 9.46 -12.34
N PHE A 288 -9.45 8.83 -11.41
CA PHE A 288 -8.75 9.55 -10.34
C PHE A 288 -7.67 10.49 -10.91
N LEU A 289 -6.92 10.05 -11.92
CA LEU A 289 -5.84 10.86 -12.50
C LEU A 289 -6.41 12.12 -13.14
N VAL A 290 -7.50 12.01 -13.88
CA VAL A 290 -8.21 13.17 -14.45
C VAL A 290 -8.65 14.12 -13.35
N VAL A 291 -9.25 13.62 -12.27
CA VAL A 291 -9.66 14.46 -11.13
C VAL A 291 -8.46 15.18 -10.51
N GLN A 292 -7.31 14.51 -10.34
CA GLN A 292 -6.09 15.13 -9.79
C GLN A 292 -5.46 16.18 -10.71
N ILE A 293 -5.47 15.94 -12.03
CA ILE A 293 -5.00 16.92 -13.01
C ILE A 293 -5.91 18.15 -13.00
N VAL A 294 -7.23 17.96 -13.06
CA VAL A 294 -8.21 19.07 -13.04
C VAL A 294 -8.07 19.89 -11.76
N LYS A 295 -7.84 19.23 -10.62
CA LYS A 295 -7.59 19.88 -9.32
C LYS A 295 -6.36 20.81 -9.32
N THR A 296 -5.40 20.60 -10.22
CA THR A 296 -4.22 21.48 -10.35
C THR A 296 -4.57 22.83 -10.97
N TYR A 297 -5.67 22.92 -11.73
CA TYR A 297 -6.14 24.17 -12.33
C TYR A 297 -7.12 24.95 -11.43
N THR A 298 -7.51 24.40 -10.29
CA THR A 298 -8.41 25.04 -9.34
C THR A 298 -7.65 25.65 -8.17
N GLU A 299 -8.08 26.82 -7.72
CA GLU A 299 -7.52 27.47 -6.54
C GLU A 299 -7.62 26.57 -5.30
N THR A 300 -6.53 26.47 -4.55
CA THR A 300 -6.48 25.67 -3.31
C THR A 300 -7.52 26.17 -2.32
N CYS A 301 -8.26 25.24 -1.71
CA CYS A 301 -9.33 25.54 -0.73
C CYS A 301 -10.57 26.27 -1.29
N SER A 302 -10.73 26.33 -2.61
CA SER A 302 -12.00 26.76 -3.24
C SER A 302 -13.11 25.71 -3.10
N VAL A 303 -14.37 26.12 -3.28
CA VAL A 303 -15.53 25.20 -3.31
C VAL A 303 -15.35 24.16 -4.42
N GLU A 304 -14.82 24.57 -5.58
CA GLU A 304 -14.55 23.68 -6.71
C GLU A 304 -13.52 22.61 -6.37
N PHE A 305 -12.46 22.97 -5.64
CA PHE A 305 -11.45 22.04 -5.15
C PHE A 305 -12.06 20.95 -4.25
N TRP A 306 -12.95 21.32 -3.33
CA TRP A 306 -13.62 20.38 -2.43
C TRP A 306 -14.63 19.49 -3.15
N ILE A 307 -15.31 20.02 -4.17
CA ILE A 307 -16.18 19.23 -5.05
C ILE A 307 -15.36 18.18 -5.81
N LEU A 308 -14.23 18.56 -6.41
CA LEU A 308 -13.34 17.64 -7.13
C LEU A 308 -12.76 16.58 -6.19
N ASN A 309 -12.37 16.96 -4.97
CA ASN A 309 -11.90 16.00 -3.98
C ASN A 309 -13.01 15.01 -3.57
N SER A 310 -14.23 15.52 -3.39
CA SER A 310 -15.41 14.71 -3.06
C SER A 310 -15.81 13.77 -4.20
N LEU A 311 -15.56 14.14 -5.46
CA LEU A 311 -15.86 13.33 -6.65
C LEU A 311 -15.08 11.99 -6.68
N GLN A 312 -13.94 11.90 -5.98
CA GLN A 312 -13.19 10.64 -5.87
C GLN A 312 -13.95 9.56 -5.08
N VAL A 313 -14.78 9.98 -4.11
CA VAL A 313 -15.58 9.07 -3.27
C VAL A 313 -16.61 8.28 -4.07
N PRO A 314 -17.54 8.87 -4.85
CA PRO A 314 -18.51 8.12 -5.64
C PRO A 314 -17.83 7.24 -6.71
N ILE A 315 -16.69 7.66 -7.29
CA ILE A 315 -15.93 6.83 -8.23
C ILE A 315 -15.41 5.56 -7.52
N ALA A 316 -14.77 5.68 -6.35
CA ALA A 316 -14.28 4.53 -5.61
C ALA A 316 -15.43 3.63 -5.10
N VAL A 317 -16.47 4.24 -4.54
CA VAL A 317 -17.63 3.51 -3.98
C VAL A 317 -18.38 2.78 -5.07
N SER A 318 -18.61 3.38 -6.24
CA SER A 318 -19.36 2.73 -7.33
C SER A 318 -18.70 1.43 -7.81
N VAL A 319 -17.39 1.44 -8.06
CA VAL A 319 -16.66 0.25 -8.53
C VAL A 319 -16.53 -0.79 -7.42
N THR A 320 -16.26 -0.37 -6.18
CA THR A 320 -16.16 -1.30 -5.05
C THR A 320 -17.51 -1.95 -4.73
N LEU A 321 -18.60 -1.19 -4.81
CA LEU A 321 -19.95 -1.69 -4.61
C LEU A 321 -20.38 -2.63 -5.73
N PHE A 322 -20.03 -2.32 -6.98
CA PHE A 322 -20.25 -3.21 -8.12
C PHE A 322 -19.58 -4.57 -7.90
N GLU A 323 -18.31 -4.58 -7.51
CA GLU A 323 -17.57 -5.81 -7.23
C GLU A 323 -18.15 -6.55 -6.01
N ALA A 324 -18.49 -5.84 -4.93
CA ALA A 324 -19.14 -6.42 -3.76
C ALA A 324 -20.47 -7.10 -4.10
N ILE A 325 -21.28 -6.50 -4.99
CA ILE A 325 -22.54 -7.10 -5.46
C ILE A 325 -22.27 -8.34 -6.30
N CYS A 326 -21.27 -8.33 -7.17
CA CYS A 326 -20.88 -9.49 -7.98
C CYS A 326 -20.38 -10.66 -7.13
N LEU A 327 -19.60 -10.38 -6.08
CA LEU A 327 -19.14 -11.36 -5.10
C LEU A 327 -20.30 -11.90 -4.26
N TYR A 328 -21.22 -11.04 -3.81
CA TYR A 328 -22.37 -11.45 -2.99
C TYR A 328 -23.38 -12.30 -3.77
N LYS A 329 -23.61 -11.99 -5.05
CA LYS A 329 -24.47 -12.79 -5.95
C LYS A 329 -23.84 -14.12 -6.38
N GLY A 330 -22.58 -14.39 -6.00
CA GLY A 330 -21.84 -15.58 -6.40
C GLY A 330 -21.47 -15.60 -7.89
N THR A 331 -21.57 -14.46 -8.58
CA THR A 331 -21.18 -14.33 -10.00
C THR A 331 -19.65 -14.22 -10.15
N ARG A 332 -18.96 -13.78 -9.08
CA ARG A 332 -17.50 -13.80 -8.95
C ARG A 332 -17.08 -14.50 -7.67
N VAL A 333 -15.92 -15.15 -7.69
CA VAL A 333 -15.31 -15.84 -6.54
C VAL A 333 -13.85 -15.44 -6.50
N ILE A 334 -13.33 -15.09 -5.32
CA ILE A 334 -11.90 -14.83 -5.13
C ILE A 334 -11.15 -16.12 -5.45
N ALA A 335 -10.50 -16.15 -6.61
CA ALA A 335 -9.94 -17.36 -7.19
C ALA A 335 -8.91 -18.02 -6.27
N SER A 336 -8.17 -17.22 -5.50
CA SER A 336 -7.19 -17.71 -4.52
C SER A 336 -7.76 -18.46 -3.31
N LYS A 337 -9.05 -18.32 -2.98
CA LYS A 337 -9.65 -18.95 -1.78
C LYS A 337 -10.42 -20.24 -2.05
N GLY A 338 -10.58 -20.63 -3.32
CA GLY A 338 -11.39 -21.80 -3.67
C GLY A 338 -12.84 -21.70 -3.17
N LYS A 339 -13.47 -22.85 -2.87
CA LYS A 339 -14.89 -22.97 -2.47
C LYS A 339 -15.17 -22.74 -0.98
N GLU A 340 -14.16 -22.41 -0.15
CA GLU A 340 -14.32 -22.38 1.32
C GLU A 340 -15.03 -21.11 1.86
N ILE A 341 -15.16 -20.04 1.07
CA ILE A 341 -15.89 -18.82 1.49
C ILE A 341 -16.93 -18.45 0.43
N THR A 342 -18.08 -19.09 0.50
CA THR A 342 -19.25 -18.78 -0.35
C THR A 342 -20.24 -17.83 0.33
N ASN A 343 -20.06 -17.50 1.62
CA ASN A 343 -21.01 -16.71 2.39
C ASN A 343 -20.37 -15.40 2.89
N TRP A 344 -20.19 -14.44 1.99
CA TRP A 344 -19.68 -13.12 2.31
C TRP A 344 -20.71 -12.33 3.11
N LYS A 345 -20.44 -12.12 4.40
CA LYS A 345 -21.26 -11.23 5.24
C LYS A 345 -20.94 -9.77 4.89
N LEU A 346 -21.96 -8.92 4.83
CA LEU A 346 -21.81 -7.47 4.56
C LEU A 346 -20.77 -6.80 5.46
N HIS A 347 -20.70 -7.21 6.73
CA HIS A 347 -19.70 -6.71 7.68
C HIS A 347 -18.25 -6.96 7.24
N GLN A 348 -17.95 -8.11 6.61
CA GLN A 348 -16.60 -8.43 6.15
C GLN A 348 -16.19 -7.53 4.98
N ILE A 349 -17.10 -7.29 4.04
CA ILE A 349 -16.85 -6.39 2.90
C ILE A 349 -16.58 -4.97 3.42
N PHE A 350 -17.41 -4.47 4.34
CA PHE A 350 -17.21 -3.15 4.94
C PHE A 350 -15.86 -3.04 5.67
N MET A 351 -15.47 -4.08 6.41
CA MET A 351 -14.18 -4.16 7.08
C MET A 351 -13.01 -4.12 6.09
N TYR A 352 -13.13 -4.80 4.94
CA TYR A 352 -12.10 -4.79 3.91
C TYR A 352 -11.99 -3.44 3.20
N CYS A 353 -13.11 -2.79 2.89
CA CYS A 353 -13.13 -1.43 2.35
C CYS A 353 -12.43 -0.46 3.29
N SER A 354 -12.77 -0.52 4.59
CA SER A 354 -12.14 0.31 5.63
C SER A 354 -10.64 0.05 5.71
N CYS A 355 -10.22 -1.21 5.64
CA CYS A 355 -8.81 -1.58 5.63
C CYS A 355 -8.08 -1.04 4.38
N GLY A 356 -8.72 -1.08 3.21
CA GLY A 356 -8.21 -0.49 1.98
C GLY A 356 -7.97 1.02 2.11
N ILE A 357 -8.92 1.77 2.67
CA ILE A 357 -8.76 3.21 2.92
C ILE A 357 -7.59 3.47 3.87
N ILE A 358 -7.53 2.76 5.00
CA ILE A 358 -6.45 2.92 5.99
C ILE A 358 -5.09 2.58 5.37
N ALA A 359 -5.00 1.47 4.63
CA ALA A 359 -3.79 1.08 3.91
C ALA A 359 -3.37 2.14 2.89
N GLY A 360 -4.34 2.75 2.22
CA GLY A 360 -4.11 3.84 1.27
C GLY A 360 -3.61 5.10 1.97
N MET A 361 -4.24 5.51 3.07
CA MET A 361 -3.86 6.68 3.86
C MET A 361 -2.44 6.55 4.39
N VAL A 362 -2.14 5.44 5.07
CA VAL A 362 -0.81 5.12 5.59
C VAL A 362 0.20 5.04 4.45
N GLY A 363 -0.15 4.36 3.36
CA GLY A 363 0.70 4.22 2.19
C GLY A 363 1.02 5.58 1.56
N GLY A 364 0.03 6.46 1.38
CA GLY A 364 0.16 7.81 0.81
C GLY A 364 0.98 8.74 1.70
N LEU A 365 0.68 8.74 3.00
CA LEU A 365 1.30 9.58 4.03
C LEU A 365 2.77 9.24 4.25
N LEU A 366 3.11 7.96 4.31
CA LEU A 366 4.40 7.50 4.80
C LEU A 366 5.38 7.07 3.70
N GLY A 367 4.98 7.11 2.43
CA GLY A 367 5.90 6.73 1.35
C GLY A 367 6.18 5.22 1.23
N LEU A 368 5.41 4.34 1.91
CA LEU A 368 5.70 2.88 2.00
C LEU A 368 5.06 2.02 0.90
N GLY A 369 4.08 2.56 0.18
CA GLY A 369 3.28 1.82 -0.80
C GLY A 369 2.16 0.99 -0.15
N GLY A 370 0.99 0.91 -0.80
CA GLY A 370 -0.20 0.25 -0.20
C GLY A 370 0.00 -1.26 0.07
N GLY A 371 0.87 -1.91 -0.69
CA GLY A 371 1.19 -3.33 -0.51
C GLY A 371 1.91 -3.67 0.80
N PHE A 372 2.54 -2.69 1.48
CA PHE A 372 3.11 -2.87 2.82
C PHE A 372 2.04 -3.33 3.84
N ILE A 373 0.81 -2.81 3.71
CA ILE A 373 -0.32 -3.17 4.57
C ILE A 373 -1.14 -4.32 3.96
N LEU A 374 -1.36 -4.29 2.64
CA LEU A 374 -2.16 -5.33 1.96
C LEU A 374 -1.50 -6.72 2.00
N GLY A 375 -0.17 -6.82 1.93
CA GLY A 375 0.53 -8.11 1.96
C GLY A 375 0.24 -8.92 3.24
N PRO A 376 0.52 -8.39 4.44
CA PRO A 376 0.16 -9.04 5.70
C PRO A 376 -1.33 -9.32 5.85
N LEU A 377 -2.19 -8.41 5.39
CA LEU A 377 -3.64 -8.56 5.38
C LEU A 377 -4.08 -9.77 4.53
N PHE A 378 -3.57 -9.91 3.31
CA PHE A 378 -3.88 -11.04 2.44
C PHE A 378 -3.47 -12.38 3.07
N LEU A 379 -2.32 -12.40 3.74
CA LEU A 379 -1.90 -13.58 4.51
C LEU A 379 -2.84 -13.87 5.71
N GLU A 380 -3.44 -12.87 6.35
CA GLU A 380 -4.46 -13.06 7.39
C GLU A 380 -5.78 -13.57 6.83
N LEU A 381 -6.08 -13.21 5.58
CA LEU A 381 -7.17 -13.81 4.86
C LEU A 381 -6.87 -15.29 4.52
N GLY A 382 -5.66 -15.81 4.73
CA GLY A 382 -5.31 -17.20 4.40
C GLY A 382 -4.92 -17.39 2.94
N ILE A 383 -4.61 -16.30 2.23
CA ILE A 383 -4.13 -16.35 0.85
C ILE A 383 -2.69 -16.88 0.85
N PRO A 384 -2.32 -17.79 -0.08
CA PRO A 384 -0.95 -18.30 -0.18
C PRO A 384 0.07 -17.16 -0.32
N PRO A 385 1.25 -17.24 0.33
CA PRO A 385 2.21 -16.13 0.36
C PRO A 385 2.66 -15.64 -1.02
N GLN A 386 2.79 -16.53 -1.99
CA GLN A 386 3.20 -16.18 -3.35
C GLN A 386 2.14 -15.33 -4.07
N VAL A 387 0.86 -15.67 -3.92
CA VAL A 387 -0.28 -14.93 -4.49
C VAL A 387 -0.46 -13.61 -3.76
N ALA A 388 -0.43 -13.63 -2.43
CA ALA A 388 -0.54 -12.42 -1.60
C ALA A 388 0.52 -11.38 -2.00
N SER A 389 1.78 -11.81 -2.14
CA SER A 389 2.88 -10.95 -2.57
C SER A 389 2.70 -10.43 -4.00
N ALA A 390 2.28 -11.29 -4.94
CA ALA A 390 2.08 -10.87 -6.33
C ALA A 390 0.93 -9.86 -6.46
N THR A 391 -0.20 -10.14 -5.83
CA THR A 391 -1.37 -9.26 -5.83
C THR A 391 -1.11 -7.94 -5.10
N SER A 392 -0.42 -7.96 -3.96
CA SER A 392 -0.07 -6.72 -3.24
C SER A 392 0.86 -5.82 -4.07
N THR A 393 1.83 -6.42 -4.76
CA THR A 393 2.75 -5.68 -5.64
C THR A 393 2.02 -5.13 -6.87
N PHE A 394 1.06 -5.87 -7.40
CA PHE A 394 0.21 -5.40 -8.49
C PHE A 394 -0.62 -4.18 -8.07
N SER A 395 -1.32 -4.23 -6.94
CA SER A 395 -2.00 -3.05 -6.38
C SER A 395 -1.03 -1.90 -6.04
N MET A 396 0.21 -2.25 -5.68
CA MET A 396 1.27 -1.27 -5.39
C MET A 396 1.65 -0.43 -6.61
N VAL A 397 1.66 -0.98 -7.82
CA VAL A 397 1.96 -0.23 -9.05
C VAL A 397 0.97 0.91 -9.24
N PHE A 398 -0.33 0.63 -9.18
CA PHE A 398 -1.38 1.63 -9.35
C PHE A 398 -1.41 2.67 -8.22
N SER A 399 -1.20 2.22 -6.99
CA SER A 399 -1.19 3.12 -5.83
C SER A 399 0.03 4.04 -5.82
N SER A 400 1.22 3.51 -6.09
CA SER A 400 2.45 4.30 -6.13
C SER A 400 2.46 5.26 -7.31
N SER A 401 2.02 4.85 -8.51
CA SER A 401 1.94 5.75 -9.67
C SER A 401 1.00 6.93 -9.43
N MET A 402 -0.15 6.70 -8.78
CA MET A 402 -1.04 7.78 -8.38
C MET A 402 -0.39 8.72 -7.35
N SER A 403 0.33 8.19 -6.34
CA SER A 403 1.09 9.04 -5.41
C SER A 403 2.18 9.86 -6.11
N VAL A 404 2.90 9.28 -7.08
CA VAL A 404 3.94 9.99 -7.85
C VAL A 404 3.33 11.18 -8.59
N VAL A 405 2.19 10.98 -9.26
CA VAL A 405 1.48 12.08 -9.94
C VAL A 405 1.10 13.17 -8.94
N GLN A 406 0.50 12.83 -7.79
CA GLN A 406 0.10 13.81 -6.79
C GLN A 406 1.30 14.59 -6.22
N TYR A 407 2.39 13.91 -5.85
CA TYR A 407 3.58 14.57 -5.34
C TYR A 407 4.33 15.39 -6.41
N HIS A 408 4.23 14.99 -7.68
CA HIS A 408 4.81 15.73 -8.79
C HIS A 408 4.02 17.02 -9.06
N LEU A 409 2.68 16.94 -9.08
CA LEU A 409 1.80 18.12 -9.20
C LEU A 409 1.98 19.10 -8.04
N LEU A 410 2.36 18.60 -6.85
CA LEU A 410 2.70 19.41 -5.67
C LEU A 410 4.17 19.89 -5.64
N ASN A 411 4.98 19.59 -6.66
CA ASN A 411 6.42 19.91 -6.72
C ASN A 411 7.20 19.49 -5.46
N ARG A 412 6.92 18.30 -4.91
CA ARG A 412 7.50 17.84 -3.63
C ARG A 412 8.79 17.02 -3.75
N PHE A 413 9.30 16.76 -4.96
CA PHE A 413 10.59 16.07 -5.13
C PHE A 413 11.35 16.43 -6.43
N PRO A 414 12.70 16.36 -6.42
CA PRO A 414 13.52 16.60 -7.61
C PRO A 414 13.44 15.43 -8.58
N VAL A 415 12.96 15.71 -9.80
CA VAL A 415 12.82 14.73 -10.88
C VAL A 415 14.14 14.00 -11.21
N PRO A 416 15.32 14.67 -11.27
CA PRO A 416 16.57 13.98 -11.56
C PRO A 416 16.89 12.87 -10.53
N TYR A 417 16.82 13.17 -9.23
CA TYR A 417 17.09 12.20 -8.17
C TYR A 417 16.07 11.07 -8.17
N ALA A 418 14.78 11.41 -8.32
CA ALA A 418 13.74 10.40 -8.41
C ALA A 418 13.94 9.45 -9.59
N SER A 419 14.21 9.97 -10.80
CA SER A 419 14.42 9.13 -11.99
C SER A 419 15.63 8.20 -11.86
N TYR A 420 16.74 8.68 -11.32
CA TYR A 420 17.94 7.89 -11.06
C TYR A 420 17.66 6.74 -10.05
N PHE A 421 17.11 7.07 -8.87
CA PHE A 421 16.83 6.04 -7.86
C PHE A 421 15.72 5.07 -8.28
N THR A 422 14.76 5.51 -9.09
CA THR A 422 13.77 4.63 -9.72
C THR A 422 14.42 3.63 -10.65
N LEU A 423 15.39 4.05 -11.47
CA LEU A 423 16.12 3.14 -12.36
C LEU A 423 16.92 2.10 -11.55
N VAL A 424 17.64 2.54 -10.52
CA VAL A 424 18.36 1.64 -9.60
C VAL A 424 17.41 0.64 -8.96
N ALA A 425 16.29 1.10 -8.40
CA ALA A 425 15.30 0.25 -7.75
C ALA A 425 14.64 -0.75 -8.71
N THR A 426 14.42 -0.36 -9.97
CA THR A 426 13.85 -1.22 -11.01
C THR A 426 14.80 -2.36 -11.37
N ILE A 427 16.08 -2.05 -11.62
CA ILE A 427 17.11 -3.07 -11.91
C ILE A 427 17.30 -4.01 -10.71
N ALA A 428 17.35 -3.43 -9.51
CA ALA A 428 17.49 -4.17 -8.27
C ALA A 428 16.33 -5.13 -8.01
N ALA A 429 15.10 -4.70 -8.26
CA ALA A 429 13.91 -5.54 -8.12
C ALA A 429 13.95 -6.70 -9.13
N LEU A 430 14.29 -6.47 -10.40
CA LEU A 430 14.45 -7.55 -11.39
C LEU A 430 15.51 -8.57 -10.96
N ALA A 431 16.69 -8.10 -10.54
CA ALA A 431 17.77 -8.96 -10.07
C ALA A 431 17.37 -9.73 -8.80
N GLY A 432 16.77 -9.05 -7.82
CA GLY A 432 16.31 -9.64 -6.55
C GLY A 432 15.24 -10.70 -6.76
N GLN A 433 14.26 -10.43 -7.63
CA GLN A 433 13.23 -11.38 -8.03
C GLN A 433 13.81 -12.68 -8.61
N HIS A 434 14.94 -12.62 -9.32
CA HIS A 434 15.59 -13.79 -9.92
C HIS A 434 16.45 -14.55 -8.90
N VAL A 435 17.30 -13.82 -8.15
CA VAL A 435 18.23 -14.40 -7.17
C VAL A 435 17.49 -14.99 -5.98
N VAL A 436 16.59 -14.22 -5.36
CA VAL A 436 15.94 -14.65 -4.12
C VAL A 436 14.99 -15.82 -4.39
N ARG A 437 14.32 -15.87 -5.55
CA ARG A 437 13.54 -17.08 -5.92
C ARG A 437 14.41 -18.31 -6.11
N LYS A 438 15.60 -18.17 -6.70
CA LYS A 438 16.54 -19.29 -6.81
C LYS A 438 16.99 -19.77 -5.42
N ILE A 439 17.24 -18.84 -4.50
CA ILE A 439 17.54 -19.16 -3.10
C ILE A 439 16.36 -19.87 -2.43
N ILE A 440 15.12 -19.40 -2.63
CA ILE A 440 13.91 -20.04 -2.09
C ILE A 440 13.75 -21.45 -2.65
N ALA A 441 14.02 -21.66 -3.93
CA ALA A 441 13.95 -22.99 -4.55
C ALA A 441 14.98 -23.96 -3.94
N VAL A 442 16.18 -23.47 -3.60
CA VAL A 442 17.23 -24.26 -2.95
C VAL A 442 16.92 -24.55 -1.48
N LEU A 443 16.40 -23.57 -0.74
CA LEU A 443 16.16 -23.69 0.70
C LEU A 443 14.78 -24.31 1.04
N GLY A 444 13.83 -24.29 0.10
CA GLY A 444 12.51 -24.91 0.21
C GLY A 444 11.70 -24.45 1.43
N ARG A 445 11.79 -23.17 1.81
CA ARG A 445 11.06 -22.56 2.95
C ARG A 445 10.60 -21.15 2.58
N ALA A 446 9.30 -20.90 2.62
CA ALA A 446 8.71 -19.59 2.31
C ALA A 446 8.85 -18.61 3.50
N SER A 447 8.95 -19.14 4.72
CA SER A 447 9.20 -18.38 5.96
C SER A 447 10.42 -17.46 5.91
N ILE A 448 11.42 -17.76 5.08
CA ILE A 448 12.62 -16.94 4.89
C ILE A 448 12.29 -15.54 4.35
N ILE A 449 11.30 -15.42 3.45
CA ILE A 449 10.86 -14.14 2.90
C ILE A 449 10.35 -13.23 4.02
N ILE A 450 9.58 -13.81 4.95
CA ILE A 450 8.99 -13.09 6.07
C ILE A 450 10.09 -12.61 7.02
N PHE A 451 11.10 -13.44 7.31
CA PHE A 451 12.22 -13.04 8.16
C PHE A 451 13.09 -11.95 7.54
N ILE A 452 13.39 -12.04 6.24
CA ILE A 452 14.12 -11.01 5.52
C ILE A 452 13.37 -9.68 5.58
N LEU A 453 12.07 -9.69 5.26
CA LEU A 453 11.23 -8.50 5.37
C LEU A 453 11.23 -7.93 6.79
N ALA A 454 11.00 -8.77 7.80
CA ALA A 454 10.95 -8.32 9.18
C ALA A 454 12.27 -7.67 9.63
N LEU A 455 13.41 -8.29 9.29
CA LEU A 455 14.74 -7.75 9.60
C LEU A 455 14.98 -6.42 8.89
N THR A 456 14.60 -6.29 7.61
CA THR A 456 14.76 -5.02 6.87
C THR A 456 13.92 -3.88 7.46
N ILE A 457 12.68 -4.17 7.88
CA ILE A 457 11.81 -3.18 8.53
C ILE A 457 12.37 -2.80 9.91
N PHE A 458 12.88 -3.78 10.66
CA PHE A 458 13.47 -3.54 11.98
C PHE A 458 14.69 -2.62 11.91
N VAL A 459 15.62 -2.88 11.00
CA VAL A 459 16.81 -2.04 10.78
C VAL A 459 16.41 -0.62 10.36
N SER A 460 15.37 -0.51 9.53
CA SER A 460 14.81 0.79 9.12
C SER A 460 14.19 1.54 10.29
N ALA A 461 13.47 0.84 11.18
CA ALA A 461 12.88 1.41 12.39
C ALA A 461 13.93 2.01 13.33
N ILE A 462 15.03 1.29 13.55
CA ILE A 462 16.13 1.75 14.42
C ILE A 462 16.82 2.95 13.80
N SER A 463 17.16 2.87 12.51
CA SER A 463 17.90 3.93 11.81
C SER A 463 17.09 5.23 11.78
N LEU A 464 15.80 5.13 11.42
CA LEU A 464 14.90 6.28 11.34
C LEU A 464 14.48 6.80 12.71
N GLY A 465 14.38 5.91 13.72
CA GLY A 465 14.17 6.27 15.11
C GLY A 465 15.31 7.10 15.69
N GLY A 466 16.55 6.63 15.53
CA GLY A 466 17.72 7.32 16.07
C GLY A 466 17.91 8.72 15.48
N VAL A 467 17.88 8.83 14.15
CA VAL A 467 18.12 10.12 13.50
C VAL A 467 16.88 11.01 13.48
N GLY A 468 15.68 10.43 13.41
CA GLY A 468 14.44 11.19 13.57
C GLY A 468 14.42 11.95 14.89
N ILE A 469 14.81 11.29 15.98
CA ILE A 469 14.93 11.93 17.30
C ILE A 469 16.05 12.98 17.29
N ALA A 470 17.22 12.68 16.71
CA ALA A 470 18.33 13.64 16.64
C ALA A 470 17.95 14.93 15.88
N ASN A 471 17.33 14.80 14.70
CA ASN A 471 16.87 15.94 13.90
C ASN A 471 15.78 16.74 14.62
N MET A 472 14.89 16.09 15.38
CA MET A 472 13.89 16.80 16.20
C MET A 472 14.56 17.61 17.31
N VAL A 473 15.58 17.06 17.96
CA VAL A 473 16.32 17.76 19.02
C VAL A 473 17.07 18.97 18.45
N GLU A 474 17.73 18.81 17.30
CA GLU A 474 18.43 19.92 16.63
C GLU A 474 17.47 21.05 16.21
N LYS A 475 16.29 20.71 15.64
CA LYS A 475 15.27 21.71 15.30
C LYS A 475 14.69 22.44 16.53
N MET A 476 14.57 21.76 17.67
CA MET A 476 14.19 22.41 18.94
C MET A 476 15.25 23.39 19.43
N GLU A 477 16.52 23.02 19.29
CA GLU A 477 17.64 23.87 19.70
C GLU A 477 17.74 25.13 18.82
N ASN A 478 17.49 24.99 17.51
CA ASN A 478 17.51 26.09 16.54
C ASN A 478 16.26 26.98 16.54
N GLN A 479 15.24 26.69 17.38
CA GLN A 479 13.96 27.42 17.44
C GLN A 479 13.24 27.53 16.08
N GLU A 480 13.39 26.51 15.22
CA GLU A 480 12.70 26.45 13.93
C GLU A 480 11.21 26.14 14.11
N TYR A 481 10.37 26.61 13.18
CA TYR A 481 8.94 26.31 13.22
C TYR A 481 8.70 24.82 12.94
N MET A 482 8.15 24.11 13.94
CA MET A 482 7.83 22.68 13.87
C MET A 482 6.31 22.40 13.82
N GLY A 483 5.53 23.42 13.50
CA GLY A 483 4.07 23.33 13.44
C GLY A 483 3.53 22.77 12.13
N PHE A 484 2.21 22.78 12.01
CA PHE A 484 1.51 22.30 10.81
C PHE A 484 1.66 23.28 9.65
N GLU A 485 1.73 22.78 8.42
CA GLU A 485 1.71 23.63 7.24
C GLU A 485 0.27 23.99 6.87
N ASN A 486 0.05 25.28 6.53
CA ASN A 486 -1.24 25.74 6.05
C ASN A 486 -1.46 25.30 4.60
N PHE A 487 -2.39 24.38 4.41
CA PHE A 487 -2.75 23.83 3.10
C PHE A 487 -3.25 24.87 2.09
N CYS A 488 -3.84 25.98 2.57
CA CYS A 488 -4.48 27.00 1.73
C CYS A 488 -3.59 28.21 1.36
N HIS A 489 -2.35 28.27 1.86
CA HIS A 489 -1.44 29.42 1.63
C HIS A 489 -0.25 29.10 0.72
N GLN A 490 -0.19 27.89 0.15
CA GLN A 490 0.81 27.51 -0.85
C GLN A 490 0.20 27.68 -2.25
N SER A 491 0.16 28.93 -2.72
CA SER A 491 -0.06 29.28 -4.14
C SER A 491 1.28 29.53 -4.83
#